data_AF-A0AAV5JXG7-F1
#
_entry.id   AF-A0AAV5JXG7-F1
#
_cell.length_a   1.000
_cell.length_b   1.000
_cell.length_c   1.000
_cell.angle_alpha   90.00
_cell.angle_beta   90.00
_cell.angle_gamma   90.00
#
_symmetry.space_group_name_H-M   'P 1'
#
loop_
_entity.id
_entity.type
_entity.pdbx_description
1 polymer ?
#
loop_
_entity_poly.entity_id
_entity_poly.type
_entity_poly.pdbx_seq_one_letter_code
_entity_poly.pdbx_strand_id
1 'polypeptide(L)'
;MVLSTCFVFDIVNDLKKNKFTANESNEITSFLEQAFVRLEAWFQWFNTTQSGKEIGSNYWHGRHSTATRELNPKTLSSGLDDNPHASHPSEDERHLDLRCWMLLAADCMDSIGKLFEMEKTSAEEYGSTAKLLSDFATLNQKHFNQVHGAYFDFGNHTEKVCC
;
A
#
# COMPACT_ATOMS: atom_id res chain seq x y z
N MET A 1 8.56 2.99 7.63
CA MET A 1 7.52 1.94 7.44
C MET A 1 7.61 1.37 6.03
N VAL A 2 7.55 2.24 5.01
CA VAL A 2 7.72 1.94 3.58
C VAL A 2 8.96 1.09 3.22
N LEU A 3 10.13 1.43 3.77
CA LEU A 3 11.41 0.76 3.44
C LEU A 3 11.44 -0.73 3.86
N SER A 4 10.70 -1.11 4.90
CA SER A 4 10.71 -2.49 5.40
C SER A 4 9.96 -3.45 4.48
N THR A 5 8.87 -3.01 3.84
CA THR A 5 8.09 -3.84 2.92
C THR A 5 8.81 -4.09 1.59
N CYS A 6 9.48 -3.07 1.03
CA CYS A 6 10.33 -3.23 -0.17
C CYS A 6 11.45 -4.25 0.07
N PHE A 7 12.14 -4.15 1.20
CA PHE A 7 13.25 -5.04 1.52
C PHE A 7 12.80 -6.51 1.65
N VAL A 8 11.70 -6.77 2.35
CA VAL A 8 11.17 -8.14 2.47
C VAL A 8 10.72 -8.66 1.12
N PHE A 9 10.06 -7.83 0.30
CA PHE A 9 9.67 -8.20 -1.05
C PHE A 9 10.87 -8.58 -1.93
N ASP A 10 11.94 -7.79 -1.90
CA ASP A 10 13.16 -8.06 -2.66
C ASP A 10 13.83 -9.37 -2.21
N ILE A 11 13.93 -9.60 -0.89
CA ILE A 11 14.46 -10.86 -0.33
C ILE A 11 13.63 -12.05 -0.82
N VAL A 12 12.30 -11.97 -0.74
CA VAL A 12 11.42 -13.08 -1.14
C VAL A 12 11.56 -13.36 -2.64
N ASN A 13 11.68 -12.32 -3.47
CA ASN A 13 11.91 -12.49 -4.90
C ASN A 13 13.29 -13.07 -5.22
N ASP A 14 14.32 -12.64 -4.51
CA ASP A 14 15.69 -13.14 -4.70
C ASP A 14 15.84 -14.58 -4.21
N LEU A 15 15.11 -14.96 -3.16
CA LEU A 15 14.98 -16.35 -2.69
C LEU A 15 14.31 -17.21 -3.77
N LYS A 16 13.19 -16.78 -4.34
CA LYS A 16 12.52 -17.47 -5.46
C LYS A 16 13.39 -17.61 -6.71
N LYS A 17 14.30 -16.66 -6.94
CA LYS A 17 15.26 -16.66 -8.06
C LYS A 17 16.54 -17.46 -7.75
N ASN A 18 16.62 -18.13 -6.59
CA ASN A 18 17.80 -18.89 -6.15
C ASN A 18 19.09 -18.06 -6.17
N LYS A 19 19.02 -16.77 -5.78
CA LYS A 19 20.21 -15.90 -5.74
C LYS A 19 21.10 -16.12 -4.51
N PHE A 20 20.62 -16.85 -3.52
CA PHE A 20 21.32 -17.13 -2.28
C PHE A 20 21.91 -18.54 -2.29
N THR A 21 22.98 -18.74 -1.52
CA THR A 21 23.48 -20.09 -1.22
C THR A 21 22.46 -20.89 -0.42
N ALA A 22 22.64 -22.21 -0.32
CA ALA A 22 21.72 -23.06 0.45
C ALA A 22 21.66 -22.67 1.93
N ASN A 23 22.80 -22.28 2.52
CA ASN A 23 22.85 -21.86 3.92
C ASN A 23 22.09 -20.53 4.14
N GLU A 24 22.36 -19.53 3.31
CA GLU A 24 21.66 -18.23 3.37
C GLU A 24 20.16 -18.39 3.13
N SER A 25 19.76 -19.25 2.18
CA SER A 25 18.35 -19.53 1.90
C SER A 25 17.65 -20.12 3.12
N ASN A 26 18.30 -21.03 3.86
CA ASN A 26 17.74 -21.61 5.08
C ASN A 26 17.62 -20.57 6.20
N GLU A 27 18.63 -19.71 6.38
CA GLU A 27 18.59 -18.62 7.37
C GLU A 27 17.48 -17.61 7.07
N ILE A 28 17.35 -17.19 5.81
CA ILE A 28 16.29 -16.29 5.34
C ILE A 28 14.92 -16.91 5.56
N THR A 29 14.76 -18.18 5.19
CA THR A 29 13.50 -18.93 5.35
C THR A 29 13.12 -19.00 6.83
N SER A 30 14.05 -19.34 7.73
CA SER A 30 13.76 -19.37 9.17
C SER A 30 13.41 -17.98 9.73
N PHE A 31 14.08 -16.93 9.26
CA PHE A 31 13.74 -15.56 9.64
C PHE A 31 12.32 -15.18 9.20
N LEU A 32 11.95 -15.47 7.95
CA LEU A 32 10.63 -15.15 7.40
C LEU A 32 9.52 -15.91 8.14
N GLU A 33 9.76 -17.18 8.50
CA GLU A 33 8.81 -18.00 9.26
C GLU A 33 8.52 -17.38 10.63
N GLN A 34 9.58 -16.96 11.35
CA GLN A 34 9.45 -16.31 12.65
C GLN A 34 8.82 -14.91 12.57
N ALA A 35 9.13 -14.16 11.50
CA ALA A 35 8.61 -12.81 11.28
C ALA A 35 7.15 -12.82 10.82
N PHE A 36 6.66 -13.91 10.22
CA PHE A 36 5.37 -13.97 9.54
C PHE A 36 4.21 -13.51 10.43
N VAL A 37 4.12 -14.02 11.66
CA VAL A 37 3.04 -13.65 12.60
C VAL A 37 2.96 -12.14 12.84
N ARG A 38 4.12 -11.46 12.86
CA ARG A 38 4.19 -10.00 13.05
C ARG A 38 3.83 -9.27 11.76
N LEU A 39 4.28 -9.78 10.62
CA LEU A 39 3.96 -9.22 9.30
C LEU A 39 2.45 -9.33 9.01
N GLU A 40 1.83 -10.46 9.35
CA GLU A 40 0.39 -10.68 9.25
C GLU A 40 -0.39 -9.70 10.13
N ALA A 41 -0.06 -9.59 11.42
CA ALA A 41 -0.73 -8.66 12.32
C ALA A 41 -0.61 -7.20 11.83
N TRP A 42 0.58 -6.83 11.33
CA TRP A 42 0.79 -5.51 10.73
C TRP A 42 -0.05 -5.30 9.48
N PHE A 43 -0.05 -6.26 8.55
CA PHE A 43 -0.81 -6.18 7.31
C PHE A 43 -2.31 -6.05 7.59
N GLN A 44 -2.86 -6.90 8.45
CA GLN A 44 -4.28 -6.89 8.80
C GLN A 44 -4.70 -5.56 9.45
N TRP A 45 -3.90 -5.06 10.39
CA TRP A 45 -4.14 -3.76 11.01
C TRP A 45 -4.10 -2.63 9.97
N PHE A 46 -3.10 -2.62 9.09
CA PHE A 46 -2.93 -1.53 8.14
C PHE A 46 -3.98 -1.57 7.01
N ASN A 47 -4.29 -2.76 6.48
CA ASN A 47 -5.35 -2.96 5.49
C ASN A 47 -6.72 -2.52 6.02
N THR A 48 -7.01 -2.85 7.29
CA THR A 48 -8.27 -2.47 7.93
C THR A 48 -8.33 -0.97 8.23
N THR A 49 -7.28 -0.42 8.82
CA THR A 49 -7.30 0.98 9.30
C THR A 49 -7.12 2.01 8.20
N GLN A 50 -6.52 1.67 7.06
CA GLN A 50 -6.32 2.59 5.94
C GLN A 50 -7.24 2.27 4.75
N SER A 51 -8.34 1.54 4.99
CA SER A 51 -9.38 1.31 3.98
C SER A 51 -10.14 2.59 3.68
N GLY A 52 -10.28 2.93 2.39
CA GLY A 52 -11.12 4.03 1.94
C GLY A 52 -12.60 3.66 1.88
N LYS A 53 -13.46 4.64 1.60
CA LYS A 53 -14.92 4.42 1.48
C LYS A 53 -15.32 3.49 0.34
N GLU A 54 -14.58 3.51 -0.76
CA GLU A 54 -14.85 2.62 -1.88
C GLU A 54 -14.04 1.33 -1.75
N ILE A 55 -14.63 0.21 -2.18
CA ILE A 55 -13.94 -1.08 -2.26
C ILE A 55 -12.67 -0.93 -3.11
N GLY A 56 -11.56 -1.45 -2.59
CA GLY A 56 -10.25 -1.39 -3.25
C GLY A 56 -9.63 0.01 -3.33
N SER A 57 -10.12 0.95 -2.52
CA SER A 57 -9.49 2.26 -2.31
C SER A 57 -8.84 2.34 -0.93
N ASN A 58 -7.84 3.19 -0.81
CA ASN A 58 -7.14 3.42 0.45
C ASN A 58 -7.08 4.91 0.79
N TYR A 59 -7.05 5.20 2.09
CA TYR A 59 -7.17 6.54 2.63
C TYR A 59 -6.14 6.81 3.73
N TRP A 60 -5.33 7.85 3.55
CA TRP A 60 -4.45 8.37 4.59
C TRP A 60 -5.24 9.17 5.62
N HIS A 61 -5.25 8.69 6.85
CA HIS A 61 -5.84 9.42 7.97
C HIS A 61 -4.91 10.52 8.50
N GLY A 62 -5.50 11.54 9.12
CA GLY A 62 -4.77 12.57 9.88
C GLY A 62 -4.59 13.91 9.17
N ARG A 63 -5.12 14.11 7.96
CA ARG A 63 -5.08 15.40 7.27
C ARG A 63 -5.98 16.42 7.99
N HIS A 64 -5.48 17.64 8.17
CA HIS A 64 -6.20 18.72 8.86
C HIS A 64 -7.04 19.57 7.88
N SER A 65 -8.34 19.28 7.77
CA SER A 65 -9.25 19.96 6.83
C SER A 65 -9.52 21.44 7.15
N THR A 66 -9.27 21.88 8.39
CA THR A 66 -9.51 23.25 8.85
C THR A 66 -8.23 24.07 9.03
N ALA A 67 -7.09 23.55 8.57
CA ALA A 67 -5.84 24.29 8.62
C ALA A 67 -5.89 25.53 7.72
N THR A 68 -5.73 26.72 8.32
CA THR A 68 -5.75 28.02 7.62
C THR A 68 -4.36 28.64 7.44
N ARG A 69 -3.31 27.95 7.90
CA ARG A 69 -1.92 28.40 7.81
C ARG A 69 -1.10 27.65 6.77
N GLU A 70 -1.70 26.67 6.12
CA GLU A 70 -1.07 25.81 5.13
C GLU A 70 -1.79 25.99 3.79
N LEU A 71 -1.04 26.10 2.69
CA LEU A 71 -1.60 26.22 1.34
C LEU A 71 -2.34 24.93 0.92
N ASN A 72 -1.81 23.78 1.34
CA ASN A 72 -2.41 22.47 1.18
C ASN A 72 -2.20 21.69 2.48
N PRO A 73 -3.24 21.06 3.05
CA PRO A 73 -3.09 20.29 4.27
C PRO A 73 -2.11 19.12 4.11
N LYS A 74 -1.17 18.98 5.06
CA LYS A 74 -0.15 17.93 5.02
C LYS A 74 -0.70 16.52 5.22
N THR A 75 0.06 15.54 4.72
CA THR A 75 -0.22 14.10 4.87
C THR A 75 0.97 13.40 5.50
N LEU A 76 1.24 13.69 6.78
CA LEU A 76 2.42 13.19 7.50
C LEU A 76 2.53 11.64 7.51
N SER A 77 1.39 10.96 7.51
CA SER A 77 1.30 9.50 7.52
C SER A 77 1.87 8.85 6.25
N SER A 78 1.87 9.57 5.12
CA SER A 78 2.45 9.09 3.86
C SER A 78 3.98 9.01 3.87
N GLY A 79 4.63 9.79 4.74
CA GLY A 79 6.08 10.03 4.69
C GLY A 79 6.53 11.04 3.63
N LEU A 80 5.58 11.63 2.89
CA LEU A 80 5.77 12.73 1.94
C LEU A 80 4.99 13.97 2.43
N ASP A 81 5.45 14.55 3.54
CA ASP A 81 4.70 15.50 4.37
C ASP A 81 4.00 16.64 3.60
N ASP A 82 4.69 17.26 2.65
CA ASP A 82 4.24 18.45 1.88
C ASP A 82 3.95 18.15 0.40
N ASN A 83 3.91 16.88 0.00
CA ASN A 83 3.48 16.51 -1.34
C ASN A 83 2.01 16.95 -1.54
N PRO A 84 1.68 17.70 -2.62
CA PRO A 84 0.34 18.27 -2.76
C PRO A 84 -0.71 17.19 -3.01
N HIS A 85 -1.72 17.15 -2.15
CA HIS A 85 -2.91 16.30 -2.28
C HIS A 85 -4.17 17.15 -2.53
N ALA A 86 -5.36 16.58 -2.38
CA ALA A 86 -6.62 17.34 -2.51
C ALA A 86 -6.62 18.55 -1.56
N SER A 87 -7.04 19.72 -2.04
CA SER A 87 -6.94 20.97 -1.28
C SER A 87 -8.00 21.10 -0.19
N HIS A 88 -9.11 20.37 -0.31
CA HIS A 88 -10.18 20.31 0.68
C HIS A 88 -10.30 18.86 1.17
N PRO A 89 -9.55 18.49 2.22
CA PRO A 89 -9.54 17.11 2.70
C PRO A 89 -10.94 16.63 3.08
N SER A 90 -11.23 15.39 2.71
CA SER A 90 -12.51 14.74 2.97
C SER A 90 -12.33 13.24 3.01
N GLU A 91 -13.24 12.53 3.66
CA GLU A 91 -13.19 11.07 3.72
C GLU A 91 -13.42 10.37 2.36
N ASP A 92 -13.77 11.12 1.31
CA ASP A 92 -13.97 10.59 -0.04
C ASP A 92 -12.65 10.54 -0.85
N GLU A 93 -11.53 10.95 -0.25
CA GLU A 93 -10.24 10.89 -0.91
C GLU A 93 -9.76 9.46 -1.14
N ARG A 94 -9.01 9.27 -2.24
CA ARG A 94 -8.40 7.98 -2.60
C ARG A 94 -6.93 8.23 -2.91
N HIS A 95 -6.05 7.62 -2.13
CA HIS A 95 -4.60 7.86 -2.21
C HIS A 95 -3.92 6.73 -2.99
N LEU A 96 -3.31 7.10 -4.12
CA LEU A 96 -2.72 6.20 -5.09
C LEU A 96 -1.46 5.53 -4.55
N ASP A 97 -0.60 6.30 -3.90
CA ASP A 97 0.65 5.82 -3.29
C ASP A 97 0.36 4.70 -2.27
N LEU A 98 -0.60 4.93 -1.39
CA LEU A 98 -1.02 3.96 -0.38
C LEU A 98 -1.61 2.70 -1.02
N ARG A 99 -2.41 2.85 -2.08
CA ARG A 99 -2.92 1.70 -2.85
C ARG A 99 -1.77 0.85 -3.40
N CYS A 100 -0.73 1.48 -3.93
CA CYS A 100 0.46 0.79 -4.43
C CYS A 100 1.25 0.10 -3.30
N TRP A 101 1.36 0.74 -2.12
CA TRP A 101 1.96 0.11 -0.95
C TRP A 101 1.19 -1.11 -0.47
N MET A 102 -0.14 -1.04 -0.45
CA MET A 102 -0.99 -2.18 -0.07
C MET A 102 -0.91 -3.33 -1.07
N LEU A 103 -0.81 -3.04 -2.37
CA LEU A 103 -0.58 -4.06 -3.39
C LEU A 103 0.75 -4.79 -3.15
N LEU A 104 1.85 -4.03 -2.98
CA LEU A 104 3.16 -4.61 -2.74
C LEU A 104 3.18 -5.47 -1.46
N ALA A 105 2.55 -4.98 -0.39
CA ALA A 105 2.44 -5.73 0.85
C ALA A 105 1.63 -7.02 0.70
N ALA A 106 0.48 -6.96 0.02
CA ALA A 106 -0.37 -8.13 -0.21
C ALA A 106 0.32 -9.20 -1.07
N ASP A 107 1.00 -8.78 -2.15
CA ASP A 107 1.76 -9.69 -3.01
C ASP A 107 2.95 -10.32 -2.28
N CYS A 108 3.60 -9.56 -1.39
CA CYS A 108 4.65 -10.08 -0.52
C CYS A 108 4.11 -11.12 0.47
N MET A 109 2.97 -10.85 1.13
CA MET A 109 2.35 -11.78 2.08
C MET A 109 1.88 -13.06 1.40
N ASP A 110 1.24 -12.97 0.23
CA ASP A 110 0.85 -14.11 -0.60
C ASP A 110 2.07 -14.95 -1.01
N SER A 111 3.16 -14.28 -1.39
CA SER A 111 4.42 -14.93 -1.75
C SER A 111 5.06 -15.69 -0.59
N ILE A 112 5.04 -15.13 0.62
CA ILE A 112 5.57 -15.79 1.83
C ILE A 112 4.64 -16.95 2.23
N GLY A 113 3.32 -16.75 2.20
CA GLY A 113 2.35 -17.80 2.52
C GLY A 113 2.48 -19.02 1.61
N LYS A 114 2.73 -18.80 0.31
CA LYS A 114 3.02 -19.86 -0.66
C LYS A 114 4.34 -20.58 -0.41
N LEU A 115 5.36 -19.88 0.10
CA LEU A 115 6.67 -20.45 0.42
C LEU A 115 6.58 -21.47 1.58
N PHE A 116 5.73 -21.19 2.57
CA PHE A 116 5.57 -22.03 3.76
C PHE A 116 4.38 -23.00 3.70
N GLU A 117 3.71 -23.12 2.54
CA GLU A 117 2.51 -23.95 2.36
C GLU A 117 1.44 -23.68 3.44
N MET A 118 1.28 -22.41 3.82
CA MET A 118 0.34 -22.01 4.88
C MET A 118 -1.09 -22.40 4.52
N GLU A 119 -1.95 -22.57 5.54
CA GLU A 119 -3.36 -22.91 5.33
C GLU A 119 -3.97 -22.02 4.23
N LYS A 120 -4.68 -22.66 3.30
CA LYS A 120 -5.22 -22.00 2.11
C LYS A 120 -6.01 -20.74 2.44
N THR A 121 -6.70 -20.72 3.57
CA THR A 121 -7.56 -19.61 4.00
C THR A 121 -6.82 -18.28 4.16
N SER A 122 -5.64 -18.25 4.80
CA SER A 122 -4.88 -17.00 4.98
C SER A 122 -4.15 -16.56 3.71
N ALA A 123 -3.57 -17.51 2.97
CA ALA A 123 -2.88 -17.22 1.71
C ALA A 123 -3.86 -16.77 0.60
N GLU A 124 -5.06 -17.36 0.52
CA GLU A 124 -6.09 -16.97 -0.45
C GLU A 124 -6.59 -15.54 -0.23
N GLU A 125 -6.63 -15.04 1.01
CA GLU A 125 -7.02 -13.67 1.33
C GLU A 125 -6.01 -12.63 0.82
N TYR A 126 -4.70 -12.87 1.00
CA TYR A 126 -3.66 -11.96 0.50
C TYR A 126 -3.59 -11.98 -1.03
N GLY A 127 -3.63 -13.18 -1.63
CA GLY A 127 -3.65 -13.32 -3.09
C GLY A 127 -4.87 -12.65 -3.72
N SER A 128 -6.04 -12.73 -3.07
CA SER A 128 -7.25 -12.03 -3.52
C SER A 128 -7.12 -10.51 -3.42
N THR A 129 -6.53 -10.01 -2.34
CA THR A 129 -6.26 -8.58 -2.14
C THR A 129 -5.25 -8.07 -3.18
N ALA A 130 -4.15 -8.78 -3.39
CA ALA A 130 -3.16 -8.46 -4.42
C ALA A 130 -3.81 -8.45 -5.81
N LYS A 131 -4.65 -9.44 -6.13
CA LYS A 131 -5.38 -9.49 -7.39
C LYS A 131 -6.31 -8.29 -7.57
N LEU A 132 -7.09 -7.94 -6.55
CA LEU A 132 -7.98 -6.77 -6.56
C LEU A 132 -7.20 -5.46 -6.81
N LEU A 133 -6.07 -5.28 -6.12
CA LEU A 133 -5.27 -4.06 -6.24
C LEU A 133 -4.38 -4.06 -7.50
N SER A 134 -4.09 -5.21 -8.10
CA SER A 134 -3.35 -5.28 -9.37
C SER A 134 -4.23 -5.04 -10.61
N ASP A 135 -5.56 -5.04 -10.45
CA ASP A 135 -6.48 -4.85 -11.58
C ASP A 135 -6.38 -3.43 -12.18
N PHE A 136 -5.87 -3.37 -13.41
CA PHE A 136 -5.66 -2.12 -14.13
C PHE A 136 -6.97 -1.41 -14.49
N ALA A 137 -8.07 -2.15 -14.71
CA ALA A 137 -9.35 -1.52 -15.01
C ALA A 137 -9.85 -0.71 -13.81
N THR A 138 -9.79 -1.28 -12.61
CA THR A 138 -10.11 -0.62 -11.35
C THR A 138 -9.16 0.53 -11.04
N LEU A 139 -7.85 0.35 -11.26
CA LEU A 139 -6.85 1.40 -11.10
C LEU A 139 -7.17 2.59 -12.03
N ASN A 140 -7.45 2.32 -13.31
CA ASN A 140 -7.76 3.35 -14.29
C ASN A 140 -9.06 4.08 -13.94
N GLN A 141 -10.08 3.35 -13.47
CA GLN A 141 -11.34 3.93 -13.05
C GLN A 141 -11.17 4.92 -11.88
N LYS A 142 -10.28 4.62 -10.94
CA LYS A 142 -10.13 5.41 -9.70
C LYS A 142 -9.09 6.52 -9.77
N HIS A 143 -8.01 6.31 -10.54
CA HIS A 143 -6.82 7.16 -10.47
C HIS A 143 -6.32 7.70 -11.82
N PHE A 144 -6.73 7.14 -12.96
CA PHE A 144 -6.21 7.59 -14.25
C PHE A 144 -6.92 8.84 -14.76
N ASN A 145 -6.18 9.92 -14.98
CA ASN A 145 -6.67 11.11 -15.62
C ASN A 145 -6.31 11.09 -17.12
N GLN A 146 -7.33 10.99 -17.98
CA GLN A 146 -7.13 10.93 -19.44
C GLN A 146 -6.55 12.22 -20.03
N VAL A 147 -6.87 13.39 -19.45
CA VAL A 147 -6.42 14.69 -19.97
C VAL A 147 -4.93 14.88 -19.74
N HIS A 148 -4.43 14.48 -18.56
CA HIS A 148 -3.02 14.60 -18.20
C HIS A 148 -2.20 13.35 -18.57
N GLY A 149 -2.85 12.23 -18.89
CA GLY A 149 -2.18 10.98 -19.23
C GLY A 149 -1.39 10.38 -18.06
N ALA A 150 -1.83 10.61 -16.82
CA ALA A 150 -1.12 10.21 -15.61
C ALA A 150 -2.09 9.78 -14.51
N TYR A 151 -1.55 9.09 -13.50
CA TYR A 151 -2.29 8.64 -12.33
C TYR A 151 -2.17 9.66 -11.18
N PHE A 152 -3.29 9.93 -10.51
CA PHE A 152 -3.38 10.90 -9.43
C PHE A 152 -4.18 10.34 -8.26
N ASP A 153 -4.02 10.99 -7.11
CA ASP A 153 -5.01 10.88 -6.04
C ASP A 153 -6.35 11.45 -6.49
N PHE A 154 -7.41 11.01 -5.83
CA PHE A 154 -8.74 11.57 -6.01
C PHE A 154 -9.17 12.33 -4.76
N GLY A 155 -9.83 13.48 -4.94
CA GLY A 155 -10.44 14.23 -3.85
C GLY A 155 -10.95 15.59 -4.30
N ASN A 156 -11.54 16.34 -3.36
CA ASN A 156 -12.02 17.70 -3.61
C ASN A 156 -10.85 18.67 -3.75
N HIS A 157 -10.56 19.07 -4.98
CA HIS A 157 -9.42 19.92 -5.30
C HIS A 157 -9.82 21.12 -6.17
N THR A 158 -9.14 22.24 -5.91
CA THR A 158 -9.18 23.46 -6.73
C THR A 158 -7.79 24.07 -6.77
N GLU A 159 -7.36 24.51 -7.94
CA GLU A 159 -6.11 25.26 -8.13
C GLU A 159 -6.20 26.68 -7.54
N LYS A 160 -7.43 27.18 -7.33
CA LYS A 160 -7.70 28.49 -6.71
C LYS A 160 -7.73 28.38 -5.19
N VAL A 161 -6.63 27.92 -4.59
CA VAL A 161 -6.42 27.98 -3.15
C VAL A 161 -6.13 29.44 -2.77
N CYS A 162 -7.04 30.09 -2.04
CA CYS A 162 -6.85 31.46 -1.59
C CYS A 162 -5.75 31.54 -0.52
N CYS A 163 -4.91 32.55 -0.63
CA CYS A 163 -4.01 33.02 0.42
C CYS A 163 -4.78 33.75 1.53
#